data_AF-A0A7M6DQ88-F1
#
_entry.id   AF-A0A7M6DQ88-F1
#
_cell.length_a   1.000
_cell.length_b   1.000
_cell.length_c   1.000
_cell.angle_alpha   90.00
_cell.angle_beta   90.00
_cell.angle_gamma   90.00
#
_symmetry.space_group_name_H-M   'P 1'
#
loop_
_entity.id
_entity.type
_entity.pdbx_description
1 polymer ?
#
loop_
_entity_poly.entity_id
_entity_poly.type
_entity_poly.pdbx_seq_one_letter_code
_entity_poly.pdbx_strand_id
1 'polypeptide(L)'
;MSAAQRSTENAESKLRAQPWWTVEQSGYEKEIRKLEYYWKTMRDEANKILKQNKDRFPLEDEGLLDTGDWRQLTLDQRGQQNKKNCQLVPKTCEIISQFKQATGNIRGQIKFSIMTPGTHVWPHTGPTNCRLRAHLGLSIPKGVEIRVGSETRSWENGKVLIFDDSFDHEVWHRGTESRLILIIDFWHPDLPLWERQSLAPI
;
A
#
# COMPACT_ATOMS: atom_id res chain seq x y z
N MET A 1 -6.79 11.04 -19.19
CA MET A 1 -6.03 11.26 -17.95
C MET A 1 -6.21 12.70 -17.51
N SER A 2 -6.41 12.94 -16.22
CA SER A 2 -6.51 14.31 -15.68
C SER A 2 -5.10 14.87 -15.41
N ALA A 3 -4.95 16.18 -15.21
CA ALA A 3 -3.66 16.77 -14.82
C ALA A 3 -3.10 16.19 -13.50
N ALA A 4 -3.96 15.62 -12.67
CA ALA A 4 -3.60 14.99 -11.40
C ALA A 4 -3.17 13.52 -11.54
N GLN A 5 -3.47 12.83 -12.64
CA GLN A 5 -3.13 11.41 -12.85
C GLN A 5 -2.05 11.31 -13.93
N ARG A 6 -0.81 10.99 -13.52
CA ARG A 6 0.39 11.15 -14.38
C ARG A 6 1.24 9.88 -14.50
N SER A 7 0.67 8.72 -14.19
CA SER A 7 1.29 7.42 -14.44
C SER A 7 1.65 7.24 -15.93
N THR A 8 2.73 6.50 -16.21
CA THR A 8 3.24 6.30 -17.57
C THR A 8 2.94 4.90 -18.12
N GLU A 9 2.86 3.89 -17.26
CA GLU A 9 2.66 2.49 -17.62
C GLU A 9 1.19 2.09 -17.45
N ASN A 10 0.30 2.61 -18.30
CA ASN A 10 -1.14 2.48 -18.11
C ASN A 10 -1.76 1.30 -18.86
N ALA A 11 -2.98 0.94 -18.46
CA ALA A 11 -3.83 0.02 -19.18
C ALA A 11 -4.20 0.56 -20.57
N GLU A 12 -4.34 -0.34 -21.55
CA GLU A 12 -4.97 -0.08 -22.84
C GLU A 12 -6.49 0.10 -22.66
N SER A 13 -7.10 -0.68 -21.76
CA SER A 13 -8.52 -0.54 -21.45
C SER A 13 -8.82 0.75 -20.70
N LYS A 14 -10.01 1.30 -20.92
CA LYS A 14 -10.49 2.47 -20.19
C LYS A 14 -10.96 2.08 -18.78
N LEU A 15 -10.10 2.31 -17.80
CA LEU A 15 -10.39 2.11 -16.38
C LEU A 15 -11.15 3.32 -15.79
N ARG A 16 -12.04 3.08 -14.80
CA ARG A 16 -12.55 4.16 -13.95
C ARG A 16 -11.38 4.87 -13.26
N ALA A 17 -11.45 6.19 -13.11
CA ALA A 17 -10.37 6.98 -12.55
C ALA A 17 -10.93 7.97 -11.53
N GLN A 18 -10.55 7.77 -10.27
CA GLN A 18 -10.88 8.64 -9.15
C GLN A 18 -9.80 8.47 -8.07
N PRO A 19 -9.49 9.52 -7.29
CA PRO A 19 -8.39 9.47 -6.33
C PRO A 19 -8.69 8.51 -5.18
N TRP A 20 -9.87 8.62 -4.56
CA TRP A 20 -10.30 7.80 -3.43
C TRP A 20 -11.37 6.80 -3.83
N TRP A 21 -11.31 5.61 -3.24
CA TRP A 21 -12.24 4.52 -3.51
C TRP A 21 -12.88 4.03 -2.20
N THR A 22 -14.17 3.71 -2.25
CA THR A 22 -14.82 2.97 -1.16
C THR A 22 -14.54 1.48 -1.27
N VAL A 23 -14.80 0.75 -0.19
CA VAL A 23 -14.68 -0.71 -0.14
C VAL A 23 -15.56 -1.35 -1.21
N GLU A 24 -16.79 -0.86 -1.37
CA GLU A 24 -17.76 -1.33 -2.38
C GLU A 24 -17.30 -1.03 -3.81
N GLN A 25 -16.74 0.16 -4.06
CA GLN A 25 -16.27 0.53 -5.39
C GLN A 25 -15.08 -0.30 -5.85
N SER A 26 -14.28 -0.81 -4.89
CA SER A 26 -13.10 -1.63 -5.14
C SER A 26 -13.42 -3.06 -5.58
N GLY A 27 -14.59 -3.59 -5.21
CA GLY A 27 -14.96 -5.00 -5.44
C GLY A 27 -14.14 -6.03 -4.63
N TYR A 28 -13.40 -5.58 -3.62
CA TYR A 28 -12.55 -6.42 -2.75
C TYR A 28 -13.05 -6.47 -1.31
N GLU A 29 -14.37 -6.39 -1.10
CA GLU A 29 -14.98 -6.24 0.22
C GLU A 29 -14.65 -7.42 1.14
N LYS A 30 -14.54 -8.63 0.59
CA LYS A 30 -14.20 -9.85 1.36
C LYS A 30 -12.77 -9.78 1.88
N GLU A 31 -11.83 -9.39 1.04
CA GLU A 31 -10.42 -9.22 1.36
C GLU A 31 -10.22 -8.11 2.37
N ILE A 32 -10.86 -6.95 2.16
CA ILE A 32 -10.80 -5.80 3.06
C ILE A 32 -11.38 -6.13 4.43
N ARG A 33 -12.54 -6.79 4.51
CA ARG A 33 -13.10 -7.23 5.80
C ARG A 33 -12.16 -8.19 6.52
N LYS A 34 -11.46 -9.07 5.79
CA LYS A 34 -10.48 -9.98 6.39
C LYS A 34 -9.24 -9.24 6.90
N LEU A 35 -8.76 -8.23 6.16
CA LEU A 35 -7.69 -7.33 6.60
C LEU A 35 -8.08 -6.59 7.89
N GLU A 36 -9.26 -5.96 7.91
CA GLU A 36 -9.78 -5.26 9.09
C GLU A 36 -10.06 -6.21 10.26
N TYR A 37 -10.39 -7.48 10.03
CA TYR A 37 -10.60 -8.45 11.10
C TYR A 37 -9.28 -8.88 11.75
N TYR A 38 -8.24 -9.16 10.95
CA TYR A 38 -6.94 -9.67 11.42
C TYR A 38 -5.88 -8.60 11.67
N TRP A 39 -6.24 -7.30 11.63
CA TRP A 39 -5.27 -6.20 11.72
C TRP A 39 -4.35 -6.28 12.95
N LYS A 40 -4.86 -6.70 14.11
CA LYS A 40 -4.05 -6.84 15.34
C LYS A 40 -2.98 -7.91 15.18
N THR A 41 -3.31 -9.03 14.54
CA THR A 41 -2.34 -10.10 14.25
C THR A 41 -1.20 -9.59 13.38
N MET A 42 -1.52 -8.86 12.31
CA MET A 42 -0.53 -8.29 11.39
C MET A 42 0.34 -7.21 12.08
N ARG A 43 -0.31 -6.34 12.87
CA ARG A 43 0.38 -5.33 13.69
C ARG A 43 1.36 -5.99 14.66
N ASP A 44 0.94 -7.03 15.37
CA ASP A 44 1.74 -7.65 16.42
C ASP A 44 2.96 -8.37 15.85
N GLU A 45 2.83 -9.03 14.68
CA GLU A 45 3.97 -9.62 13.96
C GLU A 45 4.99 -8.54 13.51
N ALA A 46 4.51 -7.46 12.90
CA ALA A 46 5.38 -6.36 12.48
C ALA A 46 6.06 -5.65 13.67
N ASN A 47 5.33 -5.37 14.74
CA ASN A 47 5.88 -4.76 15.95
C ASN A 47 6.90 -5.66 16.65
N LYS A 48 6.73 -6.98 16.60
CA LYS A 48 7.73 -7.92 17.14
C LYS A 48 9.07 -7.77 16.41
N ILE A 49 9.05 -7.64 15.09
CA ILE A 49 10.27 -7.42 14.29
C ILE A 49 10.89 -6.07 14.63
N LEU A 50 10.09 -5.00 14.65
CA LEU A 50 10.56 -3.65 14.92
C LEU A 50 11.21 -3.51 16.31
N LYS A 51 10.67 -4.21 17.32
CA LYS A 51 11.26 -4.26 18.67
C LYS A 51 12.58 -5.03 18.73
N GLN A 52 12.75 -6.04 17.88
CA GLN A 52 13.96 -6.88 17.86
C GLN A 52 15.08 -6.23 17.06
N ASN A 53 14.78 -5.74 15.85
CA ASN A 53 15.74 -5.09 14.98
C ASN A 53 15.02 -4.27 13.91
N LYS A 54 15.08 -2.93 14.04
CA LYS A 54 14.49 -1.99 13.07
C LYS A 54 15.13 -2.08 11.68
N ASP A 55 16.39 -2.49 11.56
CA ASP A 55 17.11 -2.60 10.28
C ASP A 55 16.67 -3.79 9.44
N ARG A 56 15.80 -4.66 9.97
CA ARG A 56 15.06 -5.62 9.16
C ARG A 56 14.08 -4.95 8.18
N PHE A 57 13.70 -3.71 8.45
CA PHE A 57 12.99 -2.86 7.51
C PHE A 57 14.03 -2.01 6.77
N PRO A 58 14.43 -2.36 5.54
CA PRO A 58 15.27 -1.50 4.71
C PRO A 58 14.64 -0.12 4.51
N LEU A 59 15.49 0.88 4.28
CA LEU A 59 15.07 2.21 3.84
C LEU A 59 14.29 2.11 2.52
N GLU A 60 13.31 2.99 2.37
CA GLU A 60 12.64 3.15 1.08
C GLU A 60 13.57 3.92 0.12
N ASP A 61 13.75 3.42 -1.10
CA ASP A 61 14.84 3.82 -2.01
C ASP A 61 14.33 4.36 -3.37
N GLU A 62 13.11 4.89 -3.40
CA GLU A 62 12.52 5.47 -4.62
C GLU A 62 12.90 6.95 -4.83
N GLY A 63 13.74 7.53 -3.97
CA GLY A 63 14.16 8.95 -4.05
C GLY A 63 13.03 9.95 -3.75
N LEU A 64 11.93 9.48 -3.16
CA LEU A 64 10.72 10.27 -2.87
C LEU A 64 10.74 10.97 -1.50
N LEU A 65 11.68 10.57 -0.64
CA LEU A 65 11.80 11.07 0.72
C LEU A 65 12.42 12.47 0.72
N ASP A 66 11.70 13.45 1.26
CA ASP A 66 12.24 14.79 1.51
C ASP A 66 13.01 14.82 2.84
N THR A 67 12.32 14.47 3.92
CA THR A 67 12.86 14.46 5.29
C THR A 67 12.40 13.24 6.07
N GLY A 68 13.10 12.92 7.17
CA GLY A 68 12.74 11.88 8.14
C GLY A 68 13.28 10.49 7.80
N ASP A 69 12.67 9.45 8.37
CA ASP A 69 13.06 8.04 8.16
C ASP A 69 11.81 7.24 7.75
N TRP A 70 11.85 6.70 6.53
CA TRP A 70 10.82 5.88 5.90
C TRP A 70 11.41 4.53 5.51
N ARG A 71 10.81 3.45 6.02
CA ARG A 71 11.29 2.08 5.83
C ARG A 71 10.16 1.13 5.49
N GLN A 72 10.50 0.00 4.88
CA GLN A 72 9.54 -0.99 4.42
C GLN A 72 9.99 -2.43 4.63
N LEU A 73 9.04 -3.36 4.71
CA LEU A 73 9.29 -4.81 4.67
C LEU A 73 8.36 -5.43 3.63
N THR A 74 8.92 -5.75 2.47
CA THR A 74 8.17 -6.29 1.32
C THR A 74 7.90 -7.78 1.47
N LEU A 75 6.64 -8.17 1.43
CA LEU A 75 6.17 -9.55 1.53
C LEU A 75 5.89 -10.17 0.17
N ASP A 76 5.43 -9.36 -0.78
CA ASP A 76 5.20 -9.72 -2.17
C ASP A 76 5.56 -8.53 -3.07
N GLN A 77 6.20 -8.79 -4.18
CA GLN A 77 6.48 -7.79 -5.21
C GLN A 77 6.37 -8.45 -6.57
N ARG A 78 5.65 -7.79 -7.49
CA ARG A 78 5.45 -8.29 -8.85
C ARG A 78 4.87 -9.72 -8.88
N GLY A 79 3.93 -9.98 -7.97
CA GLY A 79 3.28 -11.28 -7.81
C GLY A 79 4.20 -12.41 -7.32
N GLN A 80 5.36 -12.06 -6.75
CA GLN A 80 6.32 -13.00 -6.20
C GLN A 80 6.50 -12.79 -4.71
N GLN A 81 6.16 -13.81 -3.92
CA GLN A 81 6.28 -13.78 -2.48
C GLN A 81 7.76 -13.84 -2.05
N ASN A 82 8.15 -12.93 -1.15
CA ASN A 82 9.43 -12.97 -0.47
C ASN A 82 9.38 -13.98 0.70
N LYS A 83 9.80 -15.21 0.42
CA LYS A 83 9.79 -16.31 1.41
C LYS A 83 10.54 -15.98 2.71
N LYS A 84 11.67 -15.27 2.63
CA LYS A 84 12.47 -14.89 3.80
C LYS A 84 11.71 -13.92 4.71
N ASN A 85 11.08 -12.90 4.12
CA ASN A 85 10.30 -11.94 4.89
C ASN A 85 9.01 -12.58 5.44
N CYS A 86 8.37 -13.47 4.68
CA CYS A 86 7.21 -14.21 5.16
C CYS A 86 7.49 -15.15 6.34
N GLN A 87 8.72 -15.65 6.50
CA GLN A 87 9.09 -16.39 7.71
C GLN A 87 9.08 -15.51 8.97
N LEU A 88 9.21 -14.19 8.84
CA LEU A 88 9.16 -13.25 9.95
C LEU A 88 7.72 -12.94 10.38
N VAL A 89 6.77 -13.03 9.44
CA VAL A 89 5.34 -12.68 9.62
C VAL A 89 4.42 -13.80 9.09
N PRO A 90 4.57 -15.05 9.58
CA PRO A 90 3.94 -16.21 8.96
C PRO A 90 2.41 -16.12 8.91
N LYS A 91 1.75 -15.56 9.94
CA LYS A 91 0.29 -15.42 9.95
C LYS A 91 -0.18 -14.37 8.95
N THR A 92 0.55 -13.25 8.85
CA THR A 92 0.27 -12.23 7.84
C THR A 92 0.38 -12.82 6.44
N CYS A 93 1.46 -13.55 6.15
CA CYS A 93 1.65 -14.16 4.84
C CYS A 93 0.60 -15.25 4.52
N GLU A 94 0.17 -16.04 5.51
CA GLU A 94 -0.93 -16.99 5.36
C GLU A 94 -2.24 -16.28 4.98
N ILE A 95 -2.56 -15.15 5.62
CA ILE A 95 -3.78 -14.39 5.34
C ILE A 95 -3.74 -13.79 3.94
N ILE A 96 -2.66 -13.06 3.60
CA ILE A 96 -2.57 -12.37 2.29
C ILE A 96 -2.47 -13.37 1.12
N SER A 97 -1.96 -14.59 1.33
CA SER A 97 -1.86 -15.63 0.29
C SER A 97 -3.22 -16.01 -0.33
N GLN A 98 -4.31 -15.68 0.37
CA GLN A 98 -5.69 -15.94 -0.05
C GLN A 98 -6.21 -14.83 -0.98
N PHE A 99 -5.57 -13.67 -1.02
CA PHE A 99 -5.94 -12.51 -1.82
C PHE A 99 -5.28 -12.59 -3.20
N LYS A 100 -5.78 -13.51 -4.05
CA LYS A 100 -5.19 -13.77 -5.38
C LYS A 100 -5.11 -12.53 -6.27
N GLN A 101 -6.01 -11.57 -6.07
CA GLN A 101 -6.04 -10.30 -6.79
C GLN A 101 -4.92 -9.33 -6.39
N ALA A 102 -4.33 -9.52 -5.21
CA ALA A 102 -3.15 -8.79 -4.76
C ALA A 102 -1.86 -9.59 -4.98
N THR A 103 -1.80 -10.87 -4.56
CA THR A 103 -0.60 -11.71 -4.75
C THR A 103 -0.35 -12.11 -6.20
N GLY A 104 -1.35 -11.99 -7.07
CA GLY A 104 -1.20 -12.16 -8.51
C GLY A 104 -0.96 -10.84 -9.25
N ASN A 105 -0.83 -9.72 -8.53
CA ASN A 105 -0.63 -8.40 -9.13
C ASN A 105 0.85 -8.18 -9.47
N ILE A 106 1.22 -8.45 -10.72
CA ILE A 106 2.59 -8.28 -11.21
C ILE A 106 3.02 -6.80 -11.30
N ARG A 107 2.09 -5.86 -11.13
CA ARG A 107 2.35 -4.41 -11.07
C ARG A 107 2.17 -3.83 -9.67
N GLY A 108 2.04 -4.69 -8.66
CA GLY A 108 1.78 -4.31 -7.27
C GLY A 108 2.83 -4.83 -6.30
N GLN A 109 2.69 -4.39 -5.05
CA GLN A 109 3.44 -4.87 -3.91
C GLN A 109 2.52 -5.11 -2.71
N ILE A 110 2.96 -5.99 -1.80
CA ILE A 110 2.41 -6.12 -0.46
C ILE A 110 3.56 -5.88 0.52
N LYS A 111 3.47 -4.84 1.34
CA LYS A 111 4.58 -4.43 2.21
C LYS A 111 4.10 -3.76 3.50
N PHE A 112 4.78 -4.04 4.59
CA PHE A 112 4.68 -3.16 5.76
C PHE A 112 5.45 -1.87 5.49
N SER A 113 4.91 -0.74 5.95
CA SER A 113 5.55 0.56 5.80
C SER A 113 5.53 1.32 7.12
N ILE A 114 6.72 1.73 7.58
CA ILE A 114 6.91 2.51 8.80
C ILE A 114 7.48 3.88 8.46
N MET A 115 6.86 4.92 9.00
CA MET A 115 7.35 6.30 8.95
C MET A 115 7.55 6.82 10.37
N THR A 116 8.56 7.65 10.54
CA THR A 116 8.90 8.27 11.84
C THR A 116 8.46 9.74 11.88
N PRO A 117 8.37 10.35 13.08
CA PRO A 117 8.17 11.79 13.24
C PRO A 117 9.09 12.64 12.37
N GLY A 118 8.53 13.66 11.71
CA GLY A 118 9.27 14.56 10.82
C GLY A 118 9.42 14.04 9.39
N THR A 119 8.84 12.87 9.07
CA THR A 119 8.84 12.36 7.69
C THR A 119 7.94 13.18 6.78
N HIS A 120 8.48 13.56 5.63
CA HIS A 120 7.74 14.15 4.51
C HIS A 120 8.12 13.41 3.22
N VAL A 121 7.11 13.03 2.44
CA VAL A 121 7.28 12.41 1.12
C VAL A 121 6.71 13.37 0.09
N TRP A 122 7.54 13.74 -0.90
CA TRP A 122 7.17 14.68 -1.95
C TRP A 122 5.90 14.26 -2.71
N PRO A 123 5.17 15.21 -3.32
CA PRO A 123 4.12 14.91 -4.29
C PRO A 123 4.66 14.00 -5.40
N HIS A 124 4.04 12.84 -5.60
CA HIS A 124 4.44 11.88 -6.62
C HIS A 124 3.24 11.10 -7.16
N THR A 125 3.49 10.32 -8.20
CA THR A 125 2.52 9.41 -8.80
C THR A 125 3.15 8.04 -8.94
N GLY A 126 2.38 7.01 -8.63
CA GLY A 126 2.71 5.63 -8.97
C GLY A 126 2.85 5.45 -10.48
N PRO A 127 3.55 4.41 -10.93
CA PRO A 127 3.91 4.25 -12.33
C PRO A 127 2.73 3.82 -13.22
N THR A 128 1.63 3.32 -12.64
CA THR A 128 0.55 2.64 -13.38
C THR A 128 -0.82 2.93 -12.79
N ASN A 129 -1.84 3.07 -13.65
CA ASN A 129 -3.26 3.07 -13.24
C ASN A 129 -3.86 1.66 -13.15
N CYS A 130 -3.08 0.61 -13.39
CA CYS A 130 -3.56 -0.78 -13.39
C CYS A 130 -3.78 -1.34 -11.98
N ARG A 131 -3.55 -0.57 -10.91
CA ARG A 131 -3.67 -1.03 -9.52
C ARG A 131 -4.42 -0.02 -8.67
N LEU A 132 -5.08 -0.53 -7.63
CA LEU A 132 -5.54 0.27 -6.50
C LEU A 132 -4.70 -0.07 -5.27
N ARG A 133 -4.31 0.95 -4.52
CA ARG A 133 -3.51 0.82 -3.31
C ARG A 133 -4.39 0.88 -2.08
N ALA A 134 -4.37 -0.19 -1.28
CA ALA A 134 -5.03 -0.26 0.01
C ALA A 134 -4.02 -0.09 1.15
N HIS A 135 -4.30 0.83 2.08
CA HIS A 135 -3.52 1.06 3.30
C HIS A 135 -4.33 0.62 4.53
N LEU A 136 -3.95 -0.47 5.16
CA LEU A 136 -4.47 -0.89 6.47
C LEU A 136 -3.67 -0.22 7.59
N GLY A 137 -4.34 0.56 8.45
CA GLY A 137 -3.70 1.15 9.62
C GLY A 137 -3.40 0.13 10.72
N LEU A 138 -2.15 0.07 11.20
CA LEU A 138 -1.73 -0.91 12.21
C LEU A 138 -1.32 -0.26 13.53
N SER A 139 -0.55 0.83 13.47
CA SER A 139 -0.21 1.67 14.61
C SER A 139 -0.18 3.10 14.15
N ILE A 140 -1.29 3.80 14.35
CA ILE A 140 -1.51 5.14 13.82
C ILE A 140 -1.49 6.17 14.95
N PRO A 141 -0.47 7.06 14.99
CA PRO A 141 -0.45 8.21 15.90
C PRO A 141 -1.31 9.35 15.36
N LYS A 142 -1.46 10.41 16.15
CA LYS A 142 -2.03 11.67 15.63
C LYS A 142 -1.02 12.40 14.74
N GLY A 143 -1.51 13.26 13.84
CA GLY A 143 -0.67 14.12 13.00
C GLY A 143 -0.03 13.41 11.81
N VAL A 144 -0.70 12.39 11.25
CA VAL A 144 -0.29 11.69 10.03
C VAL A 144 -1.38 11.78 8.99
N GLU A 145 -1.01 12.24 7.80
CA GLU A 145 -1.95 12.60 6.75
C GLU A 145 -1.40 12.20 5.38
N ILE A 146 -2.32 11.86 4.48
CA ILE A 146 -2.05 11.62 3.06
C ILE A 146 -3.04 12.41 2.22
N ARG A 147 -2.52 13.16 1.26
CA ARG A 147 -3.31 13.82 0.21
C ARG A 147 -3.29 12.94 -1.02
N VAL A 148 -4.44 12.72 -1.65
CA VAL A 148 -4.55 12.09 -2.98
C VAL A 148 -5.47 12.96 -3.84
N GLY A 149 -4.95 13.46 -4.95
CA GLY A 149 -5.61 14.53 -5.70
C GLY A 149 -5.82 15.76 -4.83
N SER A 150 -7.07 16.18 -4.66
CA SER A 150 -7.47 17.36 -3.89
C SER A 150 -7.94 17.06 -2.46
N GLU A 151 -8.01 15.78 -2.06
CA GLU A 151 -8.58 15.38 -0.76
C GLU A 151 -7.50 14.77 0.14
N THR A 152 -7.43 15.26 1.37
CA THR A 152 -6.53 14.78 2.42
C THR A 152 -7.29 13.92 3.43
N ARG A 153 -6.72 12.77 3.79
CA ARG A 153 -7.25 11.84 4.80
C ARG A 153 -6.18 11.43 5.79
N SER A 154 -6.62 10.95 6.96
CA SER A 154 -5.76 10.29 7.95
C SER A 154 -6.11 8.81 8.03
N TRP A 155 -5.13 8.01 8.45
CA TRP A 155 -5.35 6.59 8.73
C TRP A 155 -6.04 6.41 10.09
N GLU A 156 -6.65 5.24 10.27
CA GLU A 156 -7.18 4.79 11.55
C GLU A 156 -6.73 3.36 11.83
N ASN A 157 -6.53 3.01 13.10
CA ASN A 157 -6.13 1.66 13.49
C ASN A 157 -7.22 0.65 13.12
N GLY A 158 -6.83 -0.39 12.37
CA GLY A 158 -7.72 -1.45 11.92
C GLY A 158 -8.66 -1.07 10.77
N LYS A 159 -8.46 0.10 10.14
CA LYS A 159 -9.25 0.56 9.00
C LYS A 159 -8.41 0.67 7.73
N VAL A 160 -9.08 0.44 6.60
CA VAL A 160 -8.48 0.51 5.27
C VAL A 160 -8.85 1.81 4.57
N LEU A 161 -7.83 2.51 4.09
CA LEU A 161 -7.97 3.53 3.05
C LEU A 161 -7.66 2.90 1.69
N ILE A 162 -8.43 3.25 0.64
CA ILE A 162 -8.19 2.77 -0.73
C ILE A 162 -8.10 3.98 -1.65
N PHE A 163 -7.04 4.05 -2.43
CA PHE A 163 -6.83 5.11 -3.40
C PHE A 163 -6.10 4.59 -4.63
N ASP A 164 -6.23 5.34 -5.72
CA ASP A 164 -5.45 5.11 -6.94
C ASP A 164 -4.15 5.90 -6.83
N ASP A 165 -3.03 5.21 -6.63
CA ASP A 165 -1.73 5.85 -6.45
C ASP A 165 -1.16 6.44 -7.75
N SER A 166 -1.79 6.20 -8.91
CA SER A 166 -1.46 6.91 -10.15
C SER A 166 -1.84 8.40 -10.14
N PHE A 167 -2.70 8.80 -9.19
CA PHE A 167 -2.96 10.20 -8.89
C PHE A 167 -1.88 10.79 -8.00
N ASP A 168 -1.64 12.10 -8.16
CA ASP A 168 -0.73 12.87 -7.33
C ASP A 168 -1.06 12.68 -5.86
N HIS A 169 -0.07 12.22 -5.09
CA HIS A 169 -0.23 12.03 -3.67
C HIS A 169 1.03 12.40 -2.89
N GLU A 170 0.80 12.82 -1.65
CA GLU A 170 1.81 13.40 -0.77
C GLU A 170 1.51 12.99 0.67
N VAL A 171 2.55 12.78 1.47
CA VAL A 171 2.41 12.24 2.83
C VAL A 171 3.19 13.08 3.83
N TRP A 172 2.55 13.40 4.95
CA TRP A 172 3.18 14.10 6.07
C TRP A 172 3.06 13.29 7.36
N HIS A 173 4.16 13.29 8.11
CA HIS A 173 4.21 12.77 9.46
C HIS A 173 4.64 13.87 10.45
N ARG A 174 3.66 14.62 10.95
CA ARG A 174 3.84 15.71 11.93
C ARG A 174 3.57 15.27 13.38
N GLY A 175 3.29 13.99 13.58
CA GLY A 175 3.11 13.36 14.90
C GLY A 175 4.41 13.10 15.66
N THR A 176 4.29 12.53 16.86
CA THR A 176 5.40 12.27 17.80
C THR A 176 5.81 10.82 17.96
N GLU A 177 5.03 9.88 17.43
CA GLU A 177 5.31 8.43 17.48
C GLU A 177 5.35 7.87 16.06
N SER A 178 5.98 6.71 15.84
CA SER A 178 6.04 6.12 14.49
C SER A 178 4.68 5.62 14.00
N ARG A 179 4.42 5.82 12.70
CA ARG A 179 3.24 5.29 12.01
C ARG A 179 3.56 4.01 11.25
N LEU A 180 2.85 2.93 11.57
CA LEU A 180 2.95 1.63 10.89
C LEU A 180 1.65 1.31 10.14
N ILE A 181 1.77 0.94 8.87
CA ILE A 181 0.67 0.42 8.04
C ILE A 181 1.09 -0.84 7.29
N LEU A 182 0.10 -1.56 6.76
CA LEU A 182 0.29 -2.56 5.71
C LEU A 182 -0.29 -2.00 4.39
N ILE A 183 0.55 -1.98 3.36
CA ILE A 183 0.20 -1.61 1.99
C ILE A 183 -0.08 -2.90 1.22
N ILE A 184 -1.22 -2.94 0.52
CA ILE A 184 -1.61 -4.04 -0.38
C ILE A 184 -2.10 -3.44 -1.70
N ASP A 185 -1.41 -3.75 -2.79
CA ASP A 185 -1.81 -3.33 -4.12
C ASP A 185 -2.68 -4.41 -4.79
N PHE A 186 -3.94 -4.08 -5.07
CA PHE A 186 -4.84 -4.94 -5.83
C PHE A 186 -4.82 -4.55 -7.32
N TRP A 187 -5.10 -5.49 -8.22
CA TRP A 187 -5.45 -5.13 -9.59
C TRP A 187 -6.57 -4.09 -9.60
N HIS A 188 -6.59 -3.21 -10.59
CA HIS A 188 -7.74 -2.33 -10.78
C HIS A 188 -8.98 -3.19 -11.08
N PRO A 189 -10.15 -2.96 -10.42
CA PRO A 189 -11.31 -3.84 -10.54
C PRO A 189 -11.82 -3.99 -11.97
N ASP A 190 -11.75 -2.90 -12.74
CA ASP A 190 -12.20 -2.88 -14.13
C ASP A 190 -11.16 -3.37 -15.15
N LEU A 191 -9.94 -3.72 -14.71
CA LEU A 191 -8.91 -4.23 -15.62
C LEU A 191 -9.30 -5.65 -16.07
N PRO A 192 -9.54 -5.91 -17.36
CA PRO A 192 -10.03 -7.20 -17.81
C PRO A 192 -8.95 -8.29 -17.70
N LEU A 193 -9.37 -9.54 -17.53
CA LEU A 193 -8.46 -10.66 -17.30
C LEU A 193 -7.46 -10.87 -18.45
N TRP A 194 -7.90 -10.70 -19.71
CA TRP A 194 -7.02 -10.86 -20.88
C TRP A 194 -5.85 -9.86 -20.83
N GLU A 195 -6.11 -8.65 -20.35
CA GLU A 195 -5.08 -7.61 -20.26
C GLU A 195 -4.15 -7.88 -19.10
N ARG A 196 -4.67 -8.29 -17.93
CA ARG A 196 -3.82 -8.72 -16.80
C ARG A 196 -2.79 -9.79 -17.20
N GLN A 197 -3.16 -10.67 -18.12
CA GLN A 197 -2.31 -11.75 -18.63
C GLN A 197 -1.30 -11.28 -19.69
N SER A 198 -1.56 -10.17 -20.38
CA SER A 198 -0.66 -9.61 -21.41
C SER A 198 0.31 -8.58 -20.86
N LEU A 199 0.01 -7.95 -19.72
CA LEU A 199 0.85 -6.91 -19.13
C LEU A 199 2.22 -7.44 -18.67
N ALA A 200 3.24 -6.59 -18.80
CA ALA A 200 4.55 -6.80 -18.20
C ALA A 200 4.58 -6.30 -16.73
N PRO A 201 5.41 -6.92 -15.86
CA PRO A 201 5.67 -6.41 -14.51
C PRO A 201 6.35 -5.04 -14.52
N ILE A 202 6.15 -4.24 -13.45
CA ILE A 202 6.78 -2.92 -13.24
C ILE A 202 7.58 -2.93 -11.95
#